data_AF-A0AAD4LLH1-F1
#
_entry.id   AF-A0AAD4LLH1-F1
#
_cell.length_a   1.000
_cell.length_b   1.000
_cell.length_c   1.000
_cell.angle_alpha   90.00
_cell.angle_beta   90.00
_cell.angle_gamma   90.00
#
_symmetry.space_group_name_H-M   'P 1'
#
loop_
_entity.id
_entity.type
_entity.pdbx_description
1 polymer ?
#
loop_
_entity_poly.entity_id
_entity_poly.type
_entity_poly.pdbx_seq_one_letter_code
_entity_poly.pdbx_strand_id
1 'polypeptide(L)'
;MQPLQSGVVPSFREQIARTSPVQSFADAVKYPVIGKHIIFVIGASALVYVVAAHNTNVETKVWTTYLVSQRRWSTAAPTTGDMRYAQAQILLKAQLTALTESLADAPIIAKSIILHSYARLAEMYLNASEGRRVGYGIAAVNVGIWVAWQIPVLRPFMMSHFTHHPLSGKTYTMLTSMFSHSSFLHLLFNCMALTSFASATSTWMTREQVHAESHLRESTATYHFLALYLSSGLFSSLASHLVVARTVYPRLISKLVQHGEQGSPGVIQKLSSSLSSAAKSSARPAATDAAAATPTILPSLGASGAIYGTVIISTLAFPDAEVSLVFPPTPSFPIQYGVGGMVLLDCIGILRGWRFFDHYAHLGGAAFGALYYMYGMRAWDAIRVHALKSDGSTRMV
;
A
#
# COMPACT_ATOMS: atom_id res chain seq x y z
N MET A 1 66.58 -22.03 -50.10
CA MET A 1 65.56 -22.82 -49.37
C MET A 1 65.66 -22.44 -47.90
N GLN A 2 64.70 -21.67 -47.38
CA GLN A 2 64.58 -21.41 -45.93
C GLN A 2 63.96 -22.64 -45.26
N PRO A 3 64.45 -23.07 -44.08
CA PRO A 3 63.82 -24.17 -43.36
C PRO A 3 62.50 -23.70 -42.73
N LEU A 4 61.44 -24.50 -42.91
CA LEU A 4 60.14 -24.32 -42.28
C LEU A 4 60.30 -24.36 -40.75
N GLN A 5 59.97 -23.27 -40.08
CA GLN A 5 59.83 -23.24 -38.62
C GLN A 5 58.76 -24.25 -38.20
N SER A 6 59.14 -25.23 -37.39
CA SER A 6 58.22 -26.16 -36.76
C SER A 6 57.28 -25.38 -35.85
N GLY A 7 56.01 -25.29 -36.24
CA GLY A 7 54.96 -24.70 -35.42
C GLY A 7 54.82 -25.50 -34.13
N VAL A 8 55.30 -24.93 -33.01
CA VAL A 8 55.05 -25.47 -31.68
C VAL A 8 53.54 -25.40 -31.46
N VAL A 9 52.87 -26.55 -31.50
CA VAL A 9 51.45 -26.63 -31.16
C VAL A 9 51.33 -26.26 -29.68
N PRO A 10 50.66 -25.15 -29.34
CA PRO A 10 50.56 -24.71 -27.96
C PRO A 10 49.87 -25.80 -27.14
N SER A 11 50.35 -26.01 -25.92
CA SER A 11 49.79 -27.01 -25.02
C SER A 11 48.32 -26.69 -24.73
N PHE A 12 47.52 -27.72 -24.41
CA PHE A 12 46.11 -27.55 -24.05
C PHE A 12 45.90 -26.52 -22.92
N ARG A 13 46.85 -26.43 -21.98
CA ARG A 13 46.84 -25.42 -20.91
C ARG A 13 47.07 -24.00 -21.43
N GLU A 14 47.96 -23.81 -22.40
CA GLU A 14 48.17 -22.51 -23.07
C GLU A 14 46.98 -22.13 -23.94
N GLN A 15 46.27 -23.10 -24.53
CA GLN A 15 45.03 -22.85 -25.26
C GLN A 15 43.91 -22.39 -24.32
N ILE A 16 43.74 -23.03 -23.15
CA ILE A 16 42.77 -22.60 -22.13
C ILE A 16 43.14 -21.23 -21.54
N ALA A 17 44.42 -20.95 -21.30
CA ALA A 17 44.86 -19.65 -20.79
C ALA A 17 44.65 -18.50 -21.81
N ARG A 18 44.55 -18.83 -23.11
CA ARG A 18 44.25 -17.88 -24.19
C ARG A 18 42.75 -17.67 -24.43
N THR A 19 41.88 -18.55 -23.91
CA THR A 19 40.44 -18.30 -23.95
C THR A 19 40.07 -17.26 -22.90
N SER A 20 39.51 -16.13 -23.33
CA SER A 20 38.92 -15.15 -22.42
C SER A 20 37.94 -15.86 -21.48
N PRO A 21 37.96 -15.58 -20.17
CA PRO A 21 37.03 -16.21 -19.25
C PRO A 21 35.60 -15.95 -19.74
N VAL A 22 34.85 -17.03 -19.98
CA VAL A 22 33.44 -16.95 -20.34
C VAL A 22 32.73 -16.33 -19.14
N GLN A 23 32.09 -15.17 -19.32
CA GLN A 23 31.28 -14.54 -18.27
C GLN A 23 30.31 -15.57 -17.72
N SER A 24 30.35 -15.82 -16.41
CA SER A 24 29.38 -16.71 -15.80
C SER A 24 27.99 -16.09 -15.90
N PHE A 25 26.94 -16.91 -15.88
CA PHE A 25 25.56 -16.40 -15.81
C PHE A 25 25.38 -15.43 -14.64
N ALA A 26 26.07 -15.67 -13.51
CA ALA A 26 26.06 -14.79 -12.35
C ALA A 26 26.66 -13.40 -12.67
N ASP A 27 27.72 -13.35 -13.48
CA ASP A 27 28.37 -12.09 -13.89
C ASP A 27 27.54 -11.29 -14.91
N ALA A 28 26.72 -11.99 -15.71
CA ALA A 28 25.80 -11.36 -16.65
C ALA A 28 24.54 -10.79 -15.99
N VAL A 29 24.16 -11.31 -14.81
CA VAL A 29 22.95 -10.91 -14.08
C VAL A 29 23.21 -9.63 -13.28
N LYS A 30 22.73 -8.49 -13.80
CA LYS A 30 22.78 -7.20 -13.09
C LYS A 30 21.77 -7.17 -11.94
N TYR A 31 22.24 -6.82 -10.74
CA TYR A 31 21.36 -6.57 -9.60
C TYR A 31 20.37 -5.42 -9.89
N PRO A 32 19.11 -5.52 -9.43
CA PRO A 32 18.12 -4.48 -9.66
C PRO A 32 18.55 -3.15 -9.03
N VAL A 33 18.51 -2.08 -9.83
CA VAL A 33 18.87 -0.74 -9.37
C VAL A 33 17.74 -0.15 -8.53
N ILE A 34 18.06 0.19 -7.28
CA ILE A 34 17.06 0.62 -6.30
C ILE A 34 16.93 2.16 -6.22
N GLY A 35 17.98 2.91 -6.57
CA GLY A 35 18.04 4.36 -6.31
C GLY A 35 16.83 5.13 -6.86
N LYS A 36 16.36 4.80 -8.07
CA LYS A 36 15.18 5.44 -8.68
C LYS A 36 13.89 5.22 -7.87
N HIS A 37 13.74 4.06 -7.23
CA HIS A 37 12.57 3.72 -6.41
C HIS A 37 12.56 4.52 -5.11
N ILE A 38 13.72 4.65 -4.46
CA ILE A 38 13.87 5.48 -3.25
C ILE A 38 13.55 6.95 -3.56
N ILE A 39 14.14 7.51 -4.62
CA ILE A 39 13.89 8.89 -5.04
C ILE A 39 12.41 9.10 -5.35
N PHE A 40 11.78 8.16 -6.07
CA PHE A 40 10.36 8.22 -6.37
C PHE A 40 9.50 8.23 -5.11
N VAL A 41 9.76 7.34 -4.15
CA VAL A 41 8.96 7.24 -2.91
C VAL A 41 9.10 8.48 -2.06
N ILE A 42 10.33 8.99 -1.86
CA ILE A 42 10.58 10.22 -1.11
C ILE A 42 9.92 11.42 -1.82
N GLY A 43 10.16 11.56 -3.13
CA GLY A 43 9.63 12.67 -3.92
C GLY A 43 8.10 12.66 -4.01
N ALA A 44 7.49 11.49 -4.27
CA ALA A 44 6.04 11.36 -4.34
C ALA A 44 5.39 11.60 -2.97
N SER A 45 5.96 11.07 -1.89
CA SER A 45 5.43 11.32 -0.53
C SER A 45 5.53 12.80 -0.16
N ALA A 46 6.68 13.44 -0.42
CA ALA A 46 6.86 14.87 -0.17
C ALA A 46 5.87 15.72 -0.98
N LEU A 47 5.70 15.42 -2.28
CA LEU A 47 4.74 16.10 -3.14
C LEU A 47 3.31 15.97 -2.61
N VAL A 48 2.90 14.76 -2.24
CA VAL A 48 1.56 14.50 -1.71
C VAL A 48 1.32 15.29 -0.42
N TYR A 49 2.30 15.35 0.49
CA TYR A 49 2.18 16.15 1.72
C TYR A 49 2.12 17.66 1.45
N VAL A 50 2.92 18.18 0.52
CA VAL A 50 2.90 19.61 0.16
C VAL A 50 1.54 19.99 -0.44
N VAL A 51 1.05 19.20 -1.40
CA VAL A 51 -0.25 19.42 -2.03
C VAL A 51 -1.39 19.30 -1.00
N ALA A 52 -1.34 18.29 -0.14
CA ALA A 52 -2.32 18.10 0.92
C ALA A 52 -2.34 19.28 1.90
N ALA A 53 -1.16 19.74 2.34
CA ALA A 53 -1.03 20.87 3.25
C ALA A 53 -1.55 22.18 2.64
N HIS A 54 -1.20 22.45 1.38
CA HIS A 54 -1.69 23.62 0.65
C HIS A 54 -3.22 23.60 0.53
N ASN A 55 -3.81 22.49 0.06
CA ASN A 55 -5.26 22.37 -0.06
C ASN A 55 -5.98 22.49 1.28
N THR A 56 -5.42 21.90 2.35
CA THR A 56 -5.96 22.02 3.71
C THR A 56 -5.97 23.48 4.18
N ASN A 57 -4.89 24.21 3.92
CA ASN A 57 -4.78 25.62 4.30
C ASN A 57 -5.75 26.51 3.51
N VAL A 58 -5.86 26.29 2.20
CA VAL A 58 -6.81 27.00 1.33
C VAL A 58 -8.24 26.77 1.80
N GLU A 59 -8.61 25.51 2.04
CA GLU A 59 -9.95 25.16 2.51
C GLU A 59 -10.23 25.77 3.90
N THR A 60 -9.27 25.68 4.81
CA THR A 60 -9.40 26.26 6.16
C THR A 60 -9.63 27.76 6.09
N LYS A 61 -8.92 28.47 5.21
CA LYS A 61 -9.10 29.92 5.01
C LYS A 61 -10.48 30.26 4.47
N VAL A 62 -10.98 29.49 3.50
CA VAL A 62 -12.34 29.66 2.93
C VAL A 62 -13.39 29.53 4.03
N TRP A 63 -13.32 28.46 4.82
CA TRP A 63 -14.29 28.21 5.89
C TRP A 63 -14.19 29.18 7.06
N THR A 64 -12.98 29.62 7.40
CA THR A 64 -12.78 30.68 8.39
C THR A 64 -13.46 31.97 7.94
N THR A 65 -13.21 32.39 6.70
CA THR A 65 -13.80 33.61 6.12
C THR A 65 -15.32 33.52 6.05
N TYR A 66 -15.84 32.38 5.59
CA TYR A 66 -17.26 32.12 5.52
C TYR A 66 -17.92 32.20 6.91
N LEU A 67 -17.37 31.54 7.92
CA LEU A 67 -17.98 31.52 9.25
C LEU A 67 -17.91 32.87 9.97
N VAL A 68 -16.79 33.59 9.86
CA VAL A 68 -16.66 34.94 10.45
C VAL A 68 -17.65 35.93 9.81
N SER A 69 -18.04 35.73 8.55
CA SER A 69 -19.10 36.54 7.91
C SER A 69 -20.49 36.31 8.52
N GLN A 70 -20.69 35.20 9.24
CA GLN A 70 -21.95 34.89 9.91
C GLN A 70 -21.99 35.56 11.30
N ARG A 71 -23.14 36.14 11.66
CA ARG A 71 -23.33 36.88 12.94
C ARG A 71 -22.92 36.11 14.19
N ARG A 72 -22.96 34.77 14.17
CA ARG A 72 -22.60 33.91 15.30
C ARG A 72 -21.10 33.90 15.62
N TRP A 73 -20.23 34.10 14.62
CA TRP A 73 -18.77 34.07 14.80
C TRP A 73 -18.11 35.43 14.50
N SER A 74 -18.88 36.52 14.58
CA SER A 74 -18.35 37.88 14.43
C SER A 74 -17.56 38.35 15.65
N THR A 75 -17.78 37.74 16.82
CA THR A 75 -17.12 38.08 18.10
C THR A 75 -16.12 37.04 18.57
N ALA A 76 -16.15 35.83 18.01
CA ALA A 76 -15.25 34.73 18.36
C ALA A 76 -14.87 33.95 17.10
N ALA A 77 -13.58 33.70 16.93
CA ALA A 77 -13.08 32.97 15.76
C ALA A 77 -13.53 31.50 15.79
N PRO A 78 -14.00 30.95 14.66
CA PRO A 78 -14.55 29.59 14.59
C PRO A 78 -13.51 28.53 14.92
N THR A 79 -13.90 27.51 15.66
CA THR A 79 -13.05 26.34 15.93
C THR A 79 -13.00 25.40 14.73
N THR A 80 -12.04 24.47 14.73
CA THR A 80 -12.01 23.34 13.78
C THR A 80 -13.33 22.56 13.78
N GLY A 81 -13.92 22.34 14.97
CA GLY A 81 -15.21 21.66 15.10
C GLY A 81 -16.36 22.45 14.47
N ASP A 82 -16.38 23.78 14.66
CA ASP A 82 -17.39 24.64 14.04
C ASP A 82 -17.33 24.60 12.51
N MET A 83 -16.12 24.65 11.95
CA MET A 83 -15.91 24.53 10.50
C MET A 83 -16.52 23.24 9.99
N ARG A 84 -16.10 22.08 10.51
CA ARG A 84 -16.56 20.76 10.07
C ARG A 84 -18.07 20.57 10.19
N TYR A 85 -18.64 21.02 11.30
CA TYR A 85 -20.09 20.97 11.51
C TYR A 85 -20.82 21.82 10.46
N ALA A 86 -20.35 23.04 10.21
CA ALA A 86 -20.93 23.91 9.19
C ALA A 86 -20.82 23.30 7.79
N GLN A 87 -19.67 22.72 7.42
CA GLN A 87 -19.49 22.05 6.13
C GLN A 87 -20.57 20.99 5.90
N ALA A 88 -20.74 20.08 6.88
CA ALA A 88 -21.68 18.97 6.77
C ALA A 88 -23.13 19.46 6.60
N GLN A 89 -23.55 20.44 7.40
CA GLN A 89 -24.91 20.99 7.35
C GLN A 89 -25.20 21.72 6.03
N ILE A 90 -24.25 22.53 5.57
CA ILE A 90 -24.41 23.31 4.33
C ILE A 90 -24.46 22.39 3.11
N LEU A 91 -23.56 21.41 3.04
CA LEU A 91 -23.54 20.44 1.95
C LEU A 91 -24.82 19.62 1.90
N LEU A 92 -25.29 19.11 3.05
CA LEU A 92 -26.55 18.36 3.13
C LEU A 92 -27.73 19.19 2.64
N LYS A 93 -27.84 20.43 3.14
CA LYS A 93 -28.93 21.34 2.77
C LYS A 93 -28.91 21.64 1.28
N ALA A 94 -27.75 21.99 0.72
CA ALA A 94 -27.62 22.29 -0.71
C ALA A 94 -28.00 21.09 -1.58
N GLN A 95 -27.55 19.88 -1.19
CA GLN A 95 -27.88 18.64 -1.91
C GLN A 95 -29.37 18.29 -1.84
N LEU A 96 -30.00 18.41 -0.67
CA LEU A 96 -31.43 18.18 -0.50
C LEU A 96 -32.27 19.19 -1.29
N THR A 97 -31.87 20.46 -1.32
CA THR A 97 -32.52 21.49 -2.14
C THR A 97 -32.43 21.14 -3.62
N ALA A 98 -31.23 20.85 -4.13
CA ALA A 98 -31.04 20.47 -5.53
C ALA A 98 -31.83 19.20 -5.91
N LEU A 99 -31.86 18.19 -5.03
CA LEU A 99 -32.65 16.98 -5.25
C LEU A 99 -34.16 17.28 -5.26
N THR A 100 -34.63 18.12 -4.33
CA THR A 100 -36.03 18.55 -4.25
C THR A 100 -36.49 19.28 -5.51
N GLU A 101 -35.62 20.13 -6.07
CA GLU A 101 -35.82 20.83 -7.34
C GLU A 101 -35.84 19.87 -8.53
N SER A 102 -34.91 18.91 -8.59
CA SER A 102 -34.88 17.89 -9.66
C SER A 102 -36.10 16.96 -9.66
N LEU A 103 -36.78 16.84 -8.51
CA LEU A 103 -37.99 16.06 -8.31
C LEU A 103 -39.24 16.95 -8.23
N ALA A 104 -39.22 18.14 -8.85
CA ALA A 104 -40.37 19.05 -8.85
C ALA A 104 -41.63 18.39 -9.43
N ASP A 105 -41.48 17.67 -10.55
CA ASP A 105 -42.60 17.06 -11.29
C ASP A 105 -42.92 15.61 -10.87
N ALA A 106 -42.18 15.06 -9.90
CA ALA A 106 -42.38 13.70 -9.44
C ALA A 106 -43.64 13.56 -8.56
N PRO A 107 -44.37 12.42 -8.61
CA PRO A 107 -45.49 12.16 -7.71
C PRO A 107 -45.08 12.31 -6.24
N ILE A 108 -45.96 12.89 -5.40
CA ILE A 108 -45.67 13.22 -3.98
C ILE A 108 -45.10 12.02 -3.21
N ILE A 109 -45.67 10.83 -3.43
CA ILE A 109 -45.23 9.59 -2.76
C ILE A 109 -43.80 9.23 -3.17
N ALA A 110 -43.48 9.26 -4.47
CA ALA A 110 -42.15 8.96 -4.98
C ALA A 110 -41.13 9.99 -4.48
N LYS A 111 -41.47 11.28 -4.54
CA LYS A 111 -40.66 12.38 -4.04
C LYS A 111 -40.32 12.18 -2.55
N SER A 112 -41.32 11.86 -1.73
CA SER A 112 -41.13 11.60 -0.30
C SER A 112 -40.19 10.42 -0.07
N ILE A 113 -40.40 9.28 -0.72
CA ILE A 113 -39.55 8.09 -0.53
C ILE A 113 -38.10 8.38 -0.94
N ILE A 114 -37.88 9.04 -2.07
CA ILE A 114 -36.54 9.38 -2.57
C ILE A 114 -35.84 10.35 -1.62
N LEU A 115 -36.52 11.43 -1.21
CA LEU A 115 -35.93 12.42 -0.31
C LEU A 115 -35.59 11.82 1.06
N HIS A 116 -36.47 11.02 1.66
CA HIS A 116 -36.18 10.36 2.93
C HIS A 116 -35.03 9.36 2.81
N SER A 117 -35.01 8.55 1.74
CA SER A 117 -33.93 7.59 1.51
C SER A 117 -32.60 8.30 1.29
N TYR A 118 -32.60 9.37 0.48
CA TYR A 118 -31.43 10.19 0.26
C TYR A 118 -30.95 10.86 1.55
N ALA A 119 -31.84 11.50 2.31
CA ALA A 119 -31.49 12.13 3.57
C ALA A 119 -30.85 11.13 4.54
N ARG A 120 -31.41 9.93 4.67
CA ARG A 120 -30.82 8.87 5.50
C ARG A 120 -29.43 8.45 5.05
N LEU A 121 -29.23 8.23 3.75
CA LEU A 121 -27.93 7.84 3.22
C LEU A 121 -26.90 8.98 3.33
N ALA A 122 -27.32 10.21 3.05
CA ALA A 122 -26.49 11.40 3.17
C ALA A 122 -26.11 11.67 4.63
N GLU A 123 -27.05 11.53 5.57
CA GLU A 123 -26.78 11.60 7.01
C GLU A 123 -25.78 10.51 7.44
N MET A 124 -25.96 9.25 7.01
CA MET A 124 -25.01 8.18 7.32
C MET A 124 -23.60 8.50 6.80
N TYR A 125 -23.50 9.05 5.58
CA TYR A 125 -22.22 9.44 4.99
C TYR A 125 -21.60 10.64 5.69
N LEU A 126 -22.36 11.70 5.97
CA LEU A 126 -21.87 12.94 6.57
C LEU A 126 -21.53 12.78 8.05
N ASN A 127 -22.28 11.94 8.78
CA ASN A 127 -22.00 11.59 10.17
C ASN A 127 -20.83 10.60 10.31
N ALA A 128 -20.41 9.95 9.23
CA ALA A 128 -19.16 9.19 9.24
C ALA A 128 -17.97 10.14 9.42
N SER A 129 -16.97 9.67 10.17
CA SER A 129 -15.69 10.37 10.30
C SER A 129 -15.06 10.64 8.93
N GLU A 130 -14.26 11.69 8.84
CA GLU A 130 -13.68 12.11 7.55
C GLU A 130 -12.80 11.02 6.94
N GLY A 131 -12.00 10.34 7.76
CA GLY A 131 -11.21 9.21 7.29
C GLY A 131 -12.07 8.05 6.78
N ARG A 132 -13.24 7.77 7.39
CA ARG A 132 -14.16 6.75 6.85
C ARG A 132 -14.72 7.16 5.49
N ARG A 133 -15.06 8.45 5.31
CA ARG A 133 -15.49 8.98 3.99
C ARG A 133 -14.39 8.86 2.94
N VAL A 134 -13.14 9.18 3.28
CA VAL A 134 -11.98 8.94 2.40
C VAL A 134 -11.83 7.45 2.11
N GLY A 135 -11.99 6.60 3.13
CA GLY A 135 -11.99 5.15 2.99
C GLY A 135 -13.03 4.63 2.02
N TYR A 136 -14.26 5.18 2.02
CA TYR A 136 -15.27 4.86 1.01
C TYR A 136 -14.84 5.25 -0.40
N GLY A 137 -14.24 6.44 -0.56
CA GLY A 137 -13.69 6.88 -1.85
C GLY A 137 -12.60 5.94 -2.37
N ILE A 138 -11.63 5.57 -1.52
CA ILE A 138 -10.57 4.62 -1.89
C ILE A 138 -11.15 3.23 -2.17
N ALA A 139 -12.13 2.77 -1.39
CA ALA A 139 -12.80 1.50 -1.62
C ALA A 139 -13.52 1.49 -2.98
N ALA A 140 -14.18 2.58 -3.37
CA ALA A 140 -14.80 2.70 -4.69
C ALA A 140 -13.76 2.62 -5.82
N VAL A 141 -12.60 3.29 -5.67
CA VAL A 141 -11.48 3.18 -6.61
C VAL A 141 -10.96 1.75 -6.71
N ASN A 142 -10.76 1.07 -5.57
CA ASN A 142 -10.31 -0.32 -5.53
C ASN A 142 -11.31 -1.27 -6.19
N VAL A 143 -12.62 -1.06 -5.98
CA VAL A 143 -13.68 -1.82 -6.66
C VAL A 143 -13.62 -1.62 -8.17
N GLY A 144 -13.50 -0.37 -8.64
CA GLY A 144 -13.36 -0.08 -10.07
C GLY A 144 -12.16 -0.77 -10.70
N ILE A 145 -11.01 -0.74 -10.02
CA ILE A 145 -9.79 -1.44 -10.46
C ILE A 145 -9.98 -2.96 -10.44
N TRP A 146 -10.65 -3.51 -9.43
CA TRP A 146 -10.95 -4.93 -9.37
C TRP A 146 -11.91 -5.38 -10.48
N VAL A 147 -12.89 -4.55 -10.84
CA VAL A 147 -13.76 -4.79 -12.00
C VAL A 147 -12.94 -4.77 -13.29
N ALA A 148 -11.99 -3.83 -13.45
CA ALA A 148 -11.09 -3.80 -14.60
C ALA A 148 -10.26 -5.10 -14.74
N TRP A 149 -9.85 -5.71 -13.63
CA TRP A 149 -9.18 -7.03 -13.62
C TRP A 149 -10.07 -8.17 -14.15
N GLN A 150 -11.40 -8.05 -14.03
CA GLN A 150 -12.33 -9.07 -14.53
C GLN A 150 -12.46 -9.06 -16.05
N ILE A 151 -12.17 -7.93 -16.71
CA ILE A 151 -12.28 -7.76 -18.16
C ILE A 151 -11.05 -8.37 -18.86
N PRO A 152 -11.19 -9.46 -19.65
CA PRO A 152 -10.04 -10.19 -20.22
C PRO A 152 -9.12 -9.32 -21.08
N VAL A 153 -9.69 -8.40 -21.85
CA VAL A 153 -8.95 -7.48 -22.74
C VAL A 153 -8.05 -6.53 -21.96
N LEU A 154 -8.42 -6.16 -20.72
CA LEU A 154 -7.62 -5.26 -19.89
C LEU A 154 -6.51 -5.99 -19.12
N ARG A 155 -6.57 -7.31 -18.96
CA ARG A 155 -5.62 -8.07 -18.12
C ARG A 155 -4.14 -7.82 -18.45
N PRO A 156 -3.67 -7.79 -19.71
CA PRO A 156 -2.26 -7.51 -20.01
C PRO A 156 -1.83 -6.12 -19.54
N PHE A 157 -2.72 -5.13 -19.69
CA PHE A 157 -2.50 -3.78 -19.20
C PHE A 157 -2.43 -3.76 -17.66
N MET A 158 -3.39 -4.42 -16.99
CA MET A 158 -3.43 -4.52 -15.53
C MET A 158 -2.18 -5.21 -14.97
N MET A 159 -1.76 -6.34 -15.54
CA MET A 159 -0.52 -7.02 -15.14
C MET A 159 0.70 -6.10 -15.26
N SER A 160 0.76 -5.28 -16.30
CA SER A 160 1.92 -4.41 -16.58
C SER A 160 1.97 -3.12 -15.76
N HIS A 161 0.83 -2.64 -15.26
CA HIS A 161 0.70 -1.31 -14.65
C HIS A 161 0.14 -1.33 -13.23
N PHE A 162 -0.52 -2.40 -12.80
CA PHE A 162 -1.23 -2.52 -11.53
C PHE A 162 -0.67 -3.64 -10.65
N THR A 163 0.46 -4.23 -11.04
CA THR A 163 1.23 -5.15 -10.20
C THR A 163 2.66 -4.64 -10.09
N HIS A 164 3.27 -4.75 -8.90
CA HIS A 164 4.65 -4.34 -8.71
C HIS A 164 5.58 -5.55 -8.80
N HIS A 165 6.44 -5.54 -9.82
CA HIS A 165 7.50 -6.54 -9.97
C HIS A 165 8.86 -5.87 -9.76
N PRO A 166 9.67 -6.30 -8.76
CA PRO A 166 10.93 -5.64 -8.41
C PRO A 166 11.95 -5.58 -9.56
N LEU A 167 11.90 -6.53 -10.49
CA LEU A 167 12.79 -6.56 -11.66
C LEU A 167 12.30 -5.70 -12.85
N SER A 168 11.10 -5.14 -12.79
CA SER A 168 10.54 -4.37 -13.91
C SER A 168 11.20 -3.00 -14.09
N GLY A 169 11.85 -2.48 -13.05
CA GLY A 169 12.40 -1.11 -13.02
C GLY A 169 11.35 0.00 -13.02
N LYS A 170 10.05 -0.34 -13.02
CA LYS A 170 8.95 0.62 -13.01
C LYS A 170 8.72 1.12 -11.58
N THR A 171 8.89 2.41 -11.35
CA THR A 171 8.71 3.03 -10.03
C THR A 171 7.25 3.31 -9.71
N TYR A 172 6.47 3.77 -10.69
CA TYR A 172 5.05 4.11 -10.51
C TYR A 172 4.19 2.92 -10.09
N THR A 173 4.62 1.68 -10.40
CA THR A 173 3.87 0.48 -10.02
C THR A 173 3.84 0.25 -8.51
N MET A 174 4.75 0.87 -7.74
CA MET A 174 4.68 0.86 -6.27
C MET A 174 3.45 1.61 -5.73
N LEU A 175 2.93 2.57 -6.49
CA LEU A 175 1.72 3.32 -6.15
C LEU A 175 0.47 2.60 -6.67
N THR A 176 0.46 2.24 -7.95
CA THR A 176 -0.73 1.66 -8.58
C THR A 176 -1.04 0.24 -8.05
N SER A 177 -0.03 -0.53 -7.64
CA SER A 177 -0.25 -1.84 -7.03
C SER A 177 -1.00 -1.76 -5.70
N MET A 178 -0.95 -0.62 -5.00
CA MET A 178 -1.68 -0.39 -3.74
C MET A 178 -3.20 -0.50 -3.92
N PHE A 179 -3.71 -0.31 -5.14
CA PHE A 179 -5.13 -0.33 -5.42
C PHE A 179 -5.61 -1.65 -6.03
N SER A 180 -4.71 -2.62 -6.24
CA SER A 180 -5.02 -3.91 -6.88
C SER A 180 -5.15 -5.06 -5.90
N HIS A 181 -6.12 -5.94 -6.16
CA HIS A 181 -6.45 -7.05 -5.26
C HIS A 181 -6.60 -8.35 -6.06
N SER A 182 -6.00 -9.43 -5.58
CA SER A 182 -5.94 -10.75 -6.24
C SER A 182 -7.26 -11.51 -6.19
N SER A 183 -8.09 -11.27 -5.17
CA SER A 183 -9.35 -11.97 -4.97
C SER A 183 -10.42 -11.04 -4.39
N PHE A 184 -11.69 -11.45 -4.55
CA PHE A 184 -12.82 -10.71 -3.99
C PHE A 184 -12.74 -10.61 -2.46
N LEU A 185 -12.41 -11.70 -1.76
CA LEU A 185 -12.26 -11.69 -0.30
C LEU A 185 -11.11 -10.78 0.14
N HIS A 186 -10.00 -10.77 -0.61
CA HIS A 186 -8.88 -9.87 -0.32
C HIS A 186 -9.33 -8.41 -0.46
N LEU A 187 -10.07 -8.05 -1.52
CA LEU A 187 -10.67 -6.73 -1.68
C LEU A 187 -11.63 -6.38 -0.54
N LEU A 188 -12.55 -7.29 -0.21
CA LEU A 188 -13.58 -7.09 0.81
C LEU A 188 -12.95 -6.76 2.16
N PHE A 189 -12.03 -7.61 2.63
CA PHE A 189 -11.38 -7.41 3.93
C PHE A 189 -10.49 -6.16 3.95
N ASN A 190 -9.80 -5.83 2.85
CA ASN A 190 -9.03 -4.57 2.77
C ASN A 190 -9.96 -3.35 2.85
N CYS A 191 -11.08 -3.33 2.13
CA CYS A 191 -12.02 -2.21 2.17
C CYS A 191 -12.69 -2.08 3.56
N MET A 192 -13.06 -3.19 4.20
CA MET A 192 -13.60 -3.19 5.56
C MET A 192 -12.58 -2.69 6.58
N ALA A 193 -11.34 -3.17 6.52
CA ALA A 193 -10.26 -2.72 7.39
C ALA A 193 -9.96 -1.23 7.17
N LEU A 194 -9.81 -0.80 5.91
CA LEU A 194 -9.55 0.59 5.55
C LEU A 194 -10.62 1.52 6.11
N THR A 195 -11.90 1.26 5.86
CA THR A 195 -12.99 2.14 6.33
C THR A 195 -13.12 2.18 7.85
N SER A 196 -12.70 1.12 8.55
CA SER A 196 -12.70 1.04 10.02
C SER A 196 -11.51 1.81 10.61
N PHE A 197 -10.29 1.50 10.18
CA PHE A 197 -9.07 2.10 10.73
C PHE A 197 -8.82 3.52 10.24
N ALA A 198 -9.32 3.89 9.06
CA ALA A 198 -9.34 5.29 8.63
C ALA A 198 -10.20 6.15 9.56
N SER A 199 -11.30 5.61 10.08
CA SER A 199 -12.14 6.31 11.04
C SER A 199 -11.39 6.61 12.33
N ALA A 200 -10.75 5.60 12.91
CA ALA A 200 -9.97 5.74 14.13
C ALA A 200 -8.79 6.70 13.92
N THR A 201 -8.01 6.49 12.86
CA THR A 201 -6.84 7.32 12.54
C THR A 201 -7.19 8.79 12.34
N SER A 202 -8.22 9.11 11.54
CA SER A 202 -8.63 10.51 11.33
C SER A 202 -9.20 11.16 12.59
N THR A 203 -9.86 10.39 13.45
CA THR A 203 -10.34 10.87 14.76
C THR A 203 -9.16 11.21 15.67
N TRP A 204 -8.14 10.35 15.71
CA TRP A 204 -6.89 10.63 16.43
C TRP A 204 -6.19 11.87 15.89
N MET A 205 -5.98 11.98 14.56
CA MET A 205 -5.37 13.15 13.92
C MET A 205 -6.07 14.45 14.31
N THR A 206 -7.40 14.43 14.33
CA THR A 206 -8.21 15.60 14.70
C THR A 206 -8.00 16.01 16.16
N ARG A 207 -7.87 15.04 17.07
CA ARG A 207 -7.62 15.31 18.49
C ARG A 207 -6.21 15.88 18.70
N GLU A 208 -5.21 15.24 18.09
CA GLU A 208 -3.81 15.70 18.18
C GLU A 208 -3.60 17.07 17.54
N GLN A 209 -4.35 17.42 16.50
CA GLN A 209 -4.24 18.73 15.86
C GLN A 209 -4.56 19.89 16.82
N VAL A 210 -5.42 19.69 17.83
CA VAL A 210 -5.72 20.71 18.84
C VAL A 210 -4.49 21.01 19.72
N HIS A 211 -3.58 20.04 19.85
CA HIS A 211 -2.34 20.13 20.61
C HIS A 211 -1.13 20.54 19.76
N ALA A 212 -1.33 20.86 18.48
CA ALA A 212 -0.25 21.28 17.58
C ALA A 212 0.40 22.59 18.03
N GLU A 213 1.73 22.67 17.90
CA GLU A 213 2.56 23.81 18.35
C GLU A 213 2.17 25.12 17.65
N SER A 214 1.76 25.06 16.38
CA SER A 214 1.37 26.24 15.61
C SER A 214 -0.03 26.79 15.95
N HIS A 215 -0.87 25.99 16.62
CA HIS A 215 -2.31 26.23 16.80
C HIS A 215 -3.09 26.48 15.50
N LEU A 216 -2.56 26.04 14.34
CA LEU A 216 -3.26 26.15 13.06
C LEU A 216 -4.53 25.31 13.07
N ARG A 217 -5.65 25.97 12.71
CA ARG A 217 -6.94 25.31 12.53
C ARG A 217 -6.91 24.40 11.31
N GLU A 218 -7.80 23.40 11.30
CA GLU A 218 -7.88 22.42 10.22
C GLU A 218 -9.32 22.12 9.87
N SER A 219 -9.84 22.75 8.80
CA SER A 219 -11.23 22.55 8.40
C SER A 219 -11.55 21.10 8.04
N THR A 220 -10.58 20.32 7.57
CA THR A 220 -10.75 18.89 7.25
C THR A 220 -9.46 18.09 7.41
N ALA A 221 -9.57 16.88 7.96
CA ALA A 221 -8.49 15.90 8.03
C ALA A 221 -8.37 15.03 6.75
N THR A 222 -9.22 15.26 5.76
CA THR A 222 -9.31 14.46 4.53
C THR A 222 -7.97 14.40 3.79
N TYR A 223 -7.35 15.55 3.54
CA TYR A 223 -6.08 15.62 2.80
C TYR A 223 -4.92 15.05 3.60
N HIS A 224 -4.89 15.32 4.92
CA HIS A 224 -3.89 14.78 5.82
C HIS A 224 -3.91 13.24 5.84
N PHE A 225 -5.10 12.66 6.01
CA PHE A 225 -5.28 11.22 6.02
C PHE A 225 -4.93 10.59 4.67
N LEU A 226 -5.32 11.22 3.55
CA LEU A 226 -4.95 10.73 2.22
C LEU A 226 -3.43 10.74 2.01
N ALA A 227 -2.75 11.79 2.48
CA ALA A 227 -1.29 11.88 2.41
C ALA A 227 -0.59 10.81 3.25
N LEU A 228 -1.10 10.53 4.45
CA LEU A 228 -0.68 9.40 5.26
C LEU A 228 -0.85 8.08 4.50
N TYR A 229 -2.06 7.81 4.00
CA TYR A 229 -2.38 6.54 3.36
C TYR A 229 -1.48 6.26 2.14
N LEU A 230 -1.32 7.25 1.27
CA LEU A 230 -0.47 7.14 0.08
C LEU A 230 1.01 6.95 0.45
N SER A 231 1.52 7.74 1.40
CA SER A 231 2.93 7.66 1.81
C SER A 231 3.24 6.34 2.55
N SER A 232 2.31 5.87 3.39
CA SER A 232 2.43 4.58 4.08
C SER A 232 2.48 3.42 3.10
N GLY A 233 1.63 3.43 2.06
CA GLY A 233 1.66 2.40 1.02
C GLY A 233 2.92 2.45 0.16
N LEU A 234 3.37 3.64 -0.23
CA LEU A 234 4.62 3.82 -0.97
C LEU A 234 5.84 3.33 -0.16
N PHE A 235 5.89 3.67 1.13
CA PHE A 235 6.96 3.21 2.03
C PHE A 235 6.93 1.69 2.21
N SER A 236 5.74 1.11 2.40
CA SER A 236 5.54 -0.32 2.47
C SER A 236 6.00 -1.04 1.19
N SER A 237 5.58 -0.55 0.01
CA SER A 237 6.02 -1.08 -1.29
C SER A 237 7.53 -0.99 -1.45
N LEU A 238 8.15 0.11 -0.99
CA LEU A 238 9.60 0.26 -1.00
C LEU A 238 10.28 -0.75 -0.07
N ALA A 239 9.77 -0.95 1.15
CA ALA A 239 10.33 -1.90 2.10
C ALA A 239 10.36 -3.32 1.51
N SER A 240 9.25 -3.79 0.94
CA SER A 240 9.18 -5.07 0.24
C SER A 240 10.16 -5.11 -0.95
N HIS A 241 10.17 -4.08 -1.80
CA HIS A 241 11.10 -3.98 -2.93
C HIS A 241 12.56 -4.06 -2.50
N LEU A 242 12.96 -3.34 -1.44
CA LEU A 242 14.31 -3.32 -0.90
C LEU A 242 14.74 -4.71 -0.43
N VAL A 243 13.88 -5.39 0.34
CA VAL A 243 14.15 -6.73 0.83
C VAL A 243 14.28 -7.71 -0.34
N VAL A 244 13.37 -7.68 -1.29
CA VAL A 244 13.43 -8.58 -2.45
C VAL A 244 14.69 -8.32 -3.27
N ALA A 245 14.99 -7.06 -3.57
CA ALA A 245 16.14 -6.67 -4.38
C ALA A 245 17.49 -6.99 -3.71
N ARG A 246 17.61 -6.83 -2.39
CA ARG A 246 18.89 -6.96 -1.66
C ARG A 246 19.11 -8.29 -0.97
N THR A 247 18.05 -9.02 -0.63
CA THR A 247 18.18 -10.27 0.14
C THR A 247 17.65 -11.47 -0.61
N VAL A 248 16.46 -11.38 -1.19
CA VAL A 248 15.81 -12.53 -1.85
C VAL A 248 16.46 -12.81 -3.20
N TYR A 249 16.69 -11.77 -4.01
CA TYR A 249 17.24 -11.91 -5.36
C TYR A 249 18.66 -12.49 -5.38
N PRO A 250 19.64 -12.01 -4.58
CA PRO A 250 20.98 -12.62 -4.57
C PRO A 250 20.94 -14.08 -4.10
N ARG A 251 20.13 -14.39 -3.08
CA ARG A 251 19.94 -15.78 -2.60
C ARG A 251 19.36 -16.68 -3.69
N LEU A 252 18.41 -16.16 -4.47
CA LEU A 252 17.81 -16.87 -5.59
C LEU A 252 18.83 -17.20 -6.68
N ILE A 253 19.61 -16.21 -7.11
CA ILE A 253 20.66 -16.39 -8.12
C ILE A 253 21.73 -17.36 -7.62
N SER A 254 22.16 -17.24 -6.36
CA SER A 254 23.16 -18.17 -5.79
C SER A 254 22.70 -19.64 -5.82
N LYS A 255 21.42 -19.90 -5.55
CA LYS A 255 20.85 -21.26 -5.64
C LYS A 255 20.78 -21.77 -7.08
N LEU A 256 20.40 -20.91 -8.02
CA LEU A 256 20.34 -21.26 -9.44
C LEU A 256 21.73 -21.55 -10.01
N VAL A 257 22.74 -20.77 -9.64
CA VAL A 257 24.14 -20.98 -10.03
C VAL A 257 24.67 -22.28 -9.44
N GLN A 258 24.45 -22.54 -8.15
CA GLN A 258 24.86 -23.79 -7.50
C GLN A 258 24.22 -25.03 -8.12
N HIS A 259 22.94 -24.96 -8.50
CA HIS A 259 22.26 -26.06 -9.19
C HIS A 259 22.67 -26.18 -10.67
N GLY A 260 23.01 -25.08 -11.34
CA GLY A 260 23.53 -25.08 -12.71
C GLY A 260 24.94 -25.66 -12.81
N GLU A 261 25.79 -25.41 -11.82
CA GLU A 261 27.14 -25.99 -11.71
C GLU A 261 27.11 -27.47 -11.26
N GLN A 262 26.04 -27.91 -10.60
CA GLN A 262 25.75 -29.34 -10.39
C GLN A 262 25.25 -30.07 -11.64
N GLY A 263 25.47 -29.52 -12.85
CA GLY A 263 25.66 -30.30 -14.07
C GLY A 263 26.93 -31.17 -14.00
N SER A 264 27.09 -31.94 -12.92
CA SER A 264 28.16 -32.90 -12.71
C SER A 264 27.64 -34.32 -12.96
N PRO A 265 28.46 -35.23 -13.51
CA PRO A 265 28.12 -36.52 -14.15
C PRO A 265 27.44 -37.58 -13.28
N GLY A 266 26.88 -37.22 -12.13
CA GLY A 266 26.09 -38.10 -11.26
C GLY A 266 24.63 -38.26 -11.67
N VAL A 267 24.08 -37.41 -12.55
CA VAL A 267 22.69 -37.57 -13.02
C VAL A 267 22.54 -38.79 -13.92
N ILE A 268 23.50 -39.03 -14.82
CA ILE A 268 23.51 -40.26 -15.65
C ILE A 268 23.75 -41.51 -14.78
N GLN A 269 24.57 -41.40 -13.74
CA GLN A 269 24.87 -42.51 -12.82
C GLN A 269 23.71 -42.81 -11.84
N LYS A 270 22.95 -41.79 -11.41
CA LYS A 270 21.71 -41.95 -10.63
C LYS A 270 20.53 -42.42 -11.48
N LEU A 271 20.51 -42.06 -12.77
CA LEU A 271 19.52 -42.53 -13.72
C LEU A 271 19.75 -44.02 -14.05
N SER A 272 21.01 -44.47 -14.20
CA SER A 272 21.34 -45.88 -14.42
C SER A 272 21.14 -46.76 -13.19
N SER A 273 21.36 -46.24 -11.97
CA SER A 273 21.03 -46.95 -10.72
C SER A 273 19.52 -47.02 -10.46
N SER A 274 18.76 -45.99 -10.85
CA SER A 274 17.29 -45.98 -10.71
C SER A 274 16.59 -46.83 -11.78
N LEU A 275 17.15 -46.90 -12.99
CA LEU A 275 16.66 -47.76 -14.07
C LEU A 275 16.91 -49.25 -13.81
N SER A 276 17.95 -49.61 -13.05
CA SER A 276 18.23 -51.01 -12.68
C SER A 276 17.39 -51.50 -11.48
N SER A 277 16.90 -50.61 -10.62
CA SER A 277 15.93 -50.94 -9.56
C SER A 277 14.47 -50.91 -10.02
N ALA A 278 14.13 -50.10 -11.03
CA ALA A 278 12.77 -49.99 -11.56
C ALA A 278 12.32 -51.20 -12.42
N ALA A 279 13.26 -52.05 -12.86
CA ALA A 279 12.94 -53.26 -13.63
C ALA A 279 12.35 -54.42 -12.78
N LYS A 280 12.22 -54.25 -11.45
CA LYS A 280 11.78 -55.33 -10.54
C LYS A 280 10.56 -55.04 -9.66
N SER A 281 9.88 -53.90 -9.80
CA SER A 281 8.67 -53.63 -9.01
C SER A 281 7.51 -53.11 -9.85
N SER A 282 6.65 -54.04 -10.26
CA SER A 282 5.29 -53.78 -10.77
C SER A 282 4.37 -53.38 -9.60
N ALA A 283 4.49 -52.14 -9.14
CA ALA A 283 3.51 -51.53 -8.25
C ALA A 283 3.50 -50.02 -8.47
N ARG A 284 2.37 -49.51 -8.95
CA ARG A 284 2.07 -48.10 -9.23
C ARG A 284 2.08 -47.29 -7.92
N PRO A 285 2.96 -46.29 -7.73
CA PRO A 285 2.81 -45.32 -6.66
C PRO A 285 1.90 -44.18 -7.12
N ALA A 286 1.09 -43.70 -6.17
CA ALA A 286 0.26 -42.53 -6.29
C ALA A 286 1.09 -41.28 -6.63
N ALA A 287 0.49 -40.38 -7.43
CA ALA A 287 1.06 -39.10 -7.81
C ALA A 287 1.29 -38.23 -6.57
N THR A 288 2.53 -38.16 -6.10
CA THR A 288 3.07 -37.04 -5.34
C THR A 288 4.03 -36.27 -6.24
N ASP A 289 3.48 -35.56 -7.21
CA ASP A 289 4.25 -34.54 -7.94
C ASP A 289 4.35 -33.28 -7.08
N ALA A 290 5.20 -33.35 -6.06
CA ALA A 290 5.89 -32.17 -5.57
C ALA A 290 6.95 -31.80 -6.62
N ALA A 291 6.50 -31.35 -7.79
CA ALA A 291 7.36 -30.71 -8.78
C ALA A 291 8.01 -29.52 -8.08
N ALA A 292 9.34 -29.57 -7.96
CA ALA A 292 10.17 -28.53 -7.38
C ALA A 292 9.76 -27.18 -7.99
N ALA A 293 9.00 -26.39 -7.23
CA ALA A 293 8.49 -25.11 -7.69
C ALA A 293 9.69 -24.21 -8.00
N THR A 294 9.87 -23.87 -9.28
CA THR A 294 10.81 -22.84 -9.70
C THR A 294 10.59 -21.63 -8.78
N PRO A 295 11.63 -21.15 -8.07
CA PRO A 295 11.46 -20.06 -7.14
C PRO A 295 11.11 -18.76 -7.90
N THR A 296 9.82 -18.51 -8.06
CA THR A 296 9.25 -17.33 -8.73
C THR A 296 9.17 -16.17 -7.74
N ILE A 297 9.55 -14.97 -8.15
CA ILE A 297 9.27 -13.75 -7.41
C ILE A 297 7.81 -13.40 -7.71
N LEU A 298 6.92 -13.52 -6.72
CA LEU A 298 5.53 -13.15 -6.90
C LEU A 298 5.42 -11.62 -6.95
N PRO A 299 4.63 -11.05 -7.86
CA PRO A 299 4.38 -9.62 -7.86
C PRO A 299 3.60 -9.23 -6.60
N SER A 300 3.96 -8.08 -6.03
CA SER A 300 3.26 -7.50 -4.88
C SER A 300 2.04 -6.71 -5.37
N LEU A 301 0.90 -6.90 -4.70
CA LEU A 301 -0.36 -6.20 -4.94
C LEU A 301 -1.16 -6.12 -3.64
N GLY A 302 -1.81 -4.98 -3.40
CA GLY A 302 -2.72 -4.81 -2.27
C GLY A 302 -2.53 -3.51 -1.50
N ALA A 303 -3.64 -3.02 -0.96
CA ALA A 303 -3.69 -1.86 -0.06
C ALA A 303 -3.12 -2.16 1.35
N SER A 304 -2.83 -3.43 1.63
CA SER A 304 -2.59 -3.93 2.99
C SER A 304 -1.46 -3.22 3.71
N GLY A 305 -0.38 -2.84 3.03
CA GLY A 305 0.71 -2.07 3.62
C GLY A 305 0.31 -0.68 4.09
N ALA A 306 -0.51 0.04 3.32
CA ALA A 306 -1.06 1.33 3.72
C ALA A 306 -2.04 1.17 4.89
N ILE A 307 -2.88 0.13 4.84
CA ILE A 307 -3.83 -0.20 5.91
C ILE A 307 -3.08 -0.56 7.19
N TYR A 308 -1.99 -1.33 7.13
CA TYR A 308 -1.15 -1.66 8.29
C TYR A 308 -0.64 -0.41 9.00
N GLY A 309 -0.23 0.63 8.26
CA GLY A 309 0.12 1.92 8.87
C GLY A 309 -1.04 2.53 9.66
N THR A 310 -2.25 2.54 9.10
CA THR A 310 -3.45 3.05 9.80
C THR A 310 -3.86 2.17 10.98
N VAL A 311 -3.67 0.84 10.89
CA VAL A 311 -3.93 -0.12 11.96
C VAL A 311 -3.00 0.14 13.15
N ILE A 312 -1.70 0.29 12.89
CA ILE A 312 -0.72 0.59 13.95
C ILE A 312 -1.04 1.92 14.62
N ILE A 313 -1.29 2.98 13.85
CA ILE A 313 -1.67 4.28 14.44
C ILE A 313 -2.92 4.16 15.30
N SER A 314 -3.96 3.48 14.79
CA SER A 314 -5.21 3.28 15.53
C SER A 314 -5.00 2.49 16.83
N THR A 315 -4.11 1.50 16.80
CA THR A 315 -3.79 0.65 17.96
C THR A 315 -3.02 1.43 19.02
N LEU A 316 -2.05 2.24 18.61
CA LEU A 316 -1.27 3.09 19.52
C LEU A 316 -2.12 4.23 20.09
N ALA A 317 -3.06 4.76 19.30
CA ALA A 317 -3.98 5.80 19.74
C ALA A 317 -5.09 5.29 20.67
N PHE A 318 -5.57 4.06 20.45
CA PHE A 318 -6.71 3.47 21.17
C PHE A 318 -6.45 1.99 21.55
N PRO A 319 -5.46 1.70 22.41
CA PRO A 319 -5.03 0.32 22.69
C PRO A 319 -6.11 -0.56 23.31
N ASP A 320 -7.00 0.05 24.09
CA ASP A 320 -8.09 -0.62 24.80
C ASP A 320 -9.40 -0.66 24.00
N ALA A 321 -9.40 -0.18 22.75
CA ALA A 321 -10.58 -0.29 21.90
C ALA A 321 -10.89 -1.76 21.62
N GLU A 322 -12.12 -2.18 21.92
CA GLU A 322 -12.57 -3.55 21.72
C GLU A 322 -12.88 -3.84 20.26
N VAL A 323 -12.32 -4.92 19.71
CA VAL A 323 -12.67 -5.42 18.39
C VAL A 323 -13.53 -6.66 18.55
N SER A 324 -14.78 -6.59 18.08
CA SER A 324 -15.63 -7.76 17.90
C SER A 324 -15.32 -8.40 16.55
N LEU A 325 -14.99 -9.70 16.52
CA LEU A 325 -14.95 -10.43 15.26
C LEU A 325 -16.38 -10.51 14.69
N VAL A 326 -16.52 -10.35 13.38
CA VAL A 326 -17.82 -10.31 12.67
C VAL A 326 -18.58 -11.67 12.71
N PHE A 327 -17.97 -12.71 13.30
CA PHE A 327 -18.54 -14.05 13.46
C PHE A 327 -18.96 -14.32 14.93
N PRO A 328 -19.99 -15.16 15.19
CA PRO A 328 -20.85 -15.09 16.38
C PRO A 328 -20.18 -15.60 17.67
N PRO A 329 -20.84 -15.40 18.84
CA PRO A 329 -20.42 -14.39 19.83
C PRO A 329 -19.00 -14.68 20.32
N THR A 330 -18.02 -13.99 19.75
CA THR A 330 -16.65 -14.05 20.26
C THR A 330 -16.49 -13.05 21.39
N PRO A 331 -15.75 -13.39 22.47
CA PRO A 331 -15.38 -12.40 23.48
C PRO A 331 -14.62 -11.27 22.78
N SER A 332 -15.03 -10.03 23.04
CA SER A 332 -14.26 -8.86 22.63
C SER A 332 -12.92 -8.87 23.36
N PHE A 333 -11.87 -8.47 22.66
CA PHE A 333 -10.56 -8.27 23.25
C PHE A 333 -9.98 -6.94 22.79
N PRO A 334 -9.09 -6.32 23.60
CA PRO A 334 -8.41 -5.10 23.21
C PRO A 334 -7.65 -5.26 21.88
N ILE A 335 -7.81 -4.29 20.99
CA ILE A 335 -7.21 -4.29 19.64
C ILE A 335 -5.71 -4.53 19.67
N GLN A 336 -5.01 -4.05 20.70
CA GLN A 336 -3.58 -4.22 20.87
C GLN A 336 -3.12 -5.68 20.82
N TYR A 337 -3.91 -6.62 21.35
CA TYR A 337 -3.58 -8.05 21.29
C TYR A 337 -3.78 -8.62 19.88
N GLY A 338 -4.85 -8.22 19.20
CA GLY A 338 -5.11 -8.63 17.82
C GLY A 338 -4.02 -8.14 16.87
N VAL A 339 -3.66 -6.87 16.99
CA VAL A 339 -2.64 -6.24 16.15
C VAL A 339 -1.24 -6.73 16.49
N GLY A 340 -0.93 -6.94 17.77
CA GLY A 340 0.29 -7.61 18.20
C GLY A 340 0.41 -9.02 17.62
N GLY A 341 -0.69 -9.78 17.62
CA GLY A 341 -0.77 -11.10 16.98
C GLY A 341 -0.54 -11.06 15.47
N MET A 342 -1.12 -10.07 14.77
CA MET A 342 -0.90 -9.87 13.33
C MET A 342 0.58 -9.60 12.99
N VAL A 343 1.22 -8.66 13.71
CA VAL A 343 2.65 -8.35 13.53
C VAL A 343 3.52 -9.58 13.83
N LEU A 344 3.20 -10.31 14.90
CA LEU A 344 3.90 -11.56 15.24
C LEU A 344 3.76 -12.61 14.13
N LEU A 345 2.58 -12.75 13.54
CA LEU A 345 2.33 -13.69 12.44
C LEU A 345 3.15 -13.33 11.20
N ASP A 346 3.30 -12.04 10.88
CA ASP A 346 4.21 -11.61 9.80
C ASP A 346 5.68 -11.92 10.11
N CYS A 347 6.13 -11.71 11.34
CA CYS A 347 7.48 -12.08 11.76
C CYS A 347 7.71 -13.59 11.65
N ILE A 348 6.77 -14.41 12.13
CA ILE A 348 6.81 -15.88 11.99
C ILE A 348 6.78 -16.26 10.51
N GLY A 349 5.96 -15.60 9.69
CA GLY A 349 5.87 -15.82 8.26
C GLY A 349 7.20 -15.61 7.56
N ILE A 350 7.94 -14.54 7.92
CA ILE A 350 9.31 -14.30 7.43
C ILE A 350 10.27 -15.40 7.90
N LEU A 351 10.26 -15.74 9.19
CA LEU A 351 11.14 -16.75 9.76
C LEU A 351 10.92 -18.15 9.15
N ARG A 352 9.67 -18.49 8.84
CA ARG A 352 9.28 -19.78 8.23
C ARG A 352 9.26 -19.76 6.70
N GLY A 353 9.50 -18.60 6.08
CA GLY A 353 9.52 -18.44 4.62
C GLY A 353 8.14 -18.59 3.96
N TRP A 354 7.06 -18.23 4.65
CA TRP A 354 5.71 -18.18 4.08
C TRP A 354 5.62 -17.12 2.99
N ARG A 355 4.83 -17.42 1.94
CA ARG A 355 4.74 -16.58 0.72
C ARG A 355 3.31 -16.21 0.34
N PHE A 356 2.34 -16.54 1.19
CA PHE A 356 0.93 -16.23 0.94
C PHE A 356 0.64 -14.74 1.11
N PHE A 357 1.41 -14.04 1.96
CA PHE A 357 1.31 -12.60 2.20
C PHE A 357 2.63 -11.90 1.90
N ASP A 358 2.56 -10.60 1.58
CA ASP A 358 3.74 -9.73 1.51
C ASP A 358 4.11 -9.25 2.93
N HIS A 359 4.68 -10.16 3.71
CA HIS A 359 5.05 -9.91 5.11
C HIS A 359 5.99 -8.70 5.27
N TYR A 360 6.88 -8.46 4.31
CA TYR A 360 7.80 -7.32 4.34
C TYR A 360 7.09 -6.00 4.06
N ALA A 361 6.11 -5.99 3.15
CA ALA A 361 5.24 -4.83 2.96
C ALA A 361 4.46 -4.52 4.25
N HIS A 362 3.82 -5.53 4.85
CA HIS A 362 3.06 -5.34 6.10
C HIS A 362 3.91 -4.74 7.23
N LEU A 363 5.10 -5.29 7.48
CA LEU A 363 6.01 -4.74 8.48
C LEU A 363 6.57 -3.36 8.11
N GLY A 364 6.76 -3.08 6.81
CA GLY A 364 7.09 -1.75 6.32
C GLY A 364 5.99 -0.73 6.63
N GLY A 365 4.74 -1.09 6.37
CA GLY A 365 3.56 -0.32 6.75
C GLY A 365 3.45 -0.12 8.27
N ALA A 366 3.71 -1.17 9.05
CA ALA A 366 3.69 -1.10 10.50
C ALA A 366 4.75 -0.13 11.05
N ALA A 367 5.98 -0.22 10.53
CA ALA A 367 7.07 0.68 10.89
C ALA A 367 6.74 2.14 10.53
N PHE A 368 6.19 2.38 9.33
CA PHE A 368 5.75 3.72 8.94
C PHE A 368 4.67 4.25 9.89
N GLY A 369 3.64 3.46 10.20
CA GLY A 369 2.57 3.83 11.12
C GLY A 369 3.09 4.20 12.51
N ALA A 370 4.00 3.40 13.08
CA ALA A 370 4.62 3.68 14.37
C ALA A 370 5.44 4.98 14.36
N LEU A 371 6.27 5.19 13.33
CA LEU A 371 7.03 6.43 13.15
C LEU A 371 6.09 7.64 12.99
N TYR A 372 4.98 7.46 12.26
CA TYR A 372 4.01 8.52 12.07
C TYR A 372 3.26 8.88 13.35
N TYR A 373 2.90 7.90 14.17
CA TYR A 373 2.30 8.15 15.47
C TYR A 373 3.22 9.02 16.34
N MET A 374 4.54 8.77 16.32
CA MET A 374 5.51 9.51 17.12
C MET A 374 5.82 10.92 16.58
N TYR A 375 5.93 11.09 15.26
CA TYR A 375 6.49 12.31 14.65
C TYR A 375 5.60 12.95 13.59
N GLY A 376 4.63 12.21 13.05
CA GLY A 376 3.84 12.58 11.88
C GLY A 376 2.97 13.81 12.07
N MET A 377 2.35 13.97 13.25
CA MET A 377 1.55 15.17 13.56
C MET A 377 2.40 16.44 13.60
N ARG A 378 3.61 16.37 14.20
CA ARG A 378 4.55 17.50 14.24
C ARG A 378 5.09 17.83 12.85
N ALA A 379 5.38 16.81 12.05
CA ALA A 379 5.80 16.99 10.66
C ALA A 379 4.69 17.63 9.81
N TRP A 380 3.45 17.16 9.96
CA TRP A 380 2.28 17.73 9.29
C TRP A 380 2.11 19.21 9.61
N ASP A 381 2.17 19.56 10.90
CA ASP A 381 2.05 20.94 11.36
C ASP A 381 3.14 21.84 10.75
N ALA A 382 4.40 21.40 10.79
CA ALA A 382 5.52 22.12 10.20
C ALA A 382 5.36 22.34 8.69
N ILE A 383 4.90 21.32 7.95
CA ILE A 383 4.65 21.42 6.50
C ILE A 383 3.52 22.43 6.22
N ARG A 384 2.45 22.41 7.01
CA ARG A 384 1.35 23.37 6.87
C ARG A 384 1.78 24.81 7.15
N VAL A 385 2.57 25.04 8.20
CA VAL A 385 3.16 26.35 8.51
C VAL A 385 4.06 26.82 7.36
N HIS A 386 4.88 25.93 6.81
CA HIS A 386 5.76 26.26 5.69
C HIS A 386 4.96 26.66 4.44
N ALA A 387 3.91 25.91 4.09
CA ALA A 387 3.03 26.21 2.96
C ALA A 387 2.31 27.57 3.11
N LEU A 388 1.96 28.00 4.33
CA LEU A 388 1.39 29.34 4.56
C LEU A 388 2.41 30.47 4.34
N LYS A 389 3.68 30.21 4.70
CA LYS A 389 4.77 31.19 4.53
C LYS A 389 5.11 31.37 3.05
N SER A 390 5.14 30.30 2.27
CA SER A 390 5.40 30.39 0.82
C SER A 390 4.33 31.19 0.09
N ASP A 391 3.08 31.10 0.54
CA ASP A 391 1.93 31.77 -0.08
C ASP A 391 1.71 33.21 0.42
N GLY A 392 2.65 33.75 1.23
CA GLY A 392 2.55 35.11 1.81
C GLY A 392 1.34 35.32 2.73
N SER A 393 0.67 34.24 3.15
CA SER A 393 -0.65 34.26 3.81
C SER A 393 -0.59 34.19 5.33
N THR A 394 0.58 34.47 5.92
CA THR A 394 0.92 34.22 7.34
C THR A 394 0.06 35.01 8.35
N ARG A 395 -0.77 35.96 7.91
CA ARG A 395 -1.63 36.79 8.78
C ARG A 395 -3.13 36.43 8.75
N MET A 396 -3.55 35.36 8.05
CA MET A 396 -4.99 35.14 7.75
C MET A 396 -5.57 33.76 8.11
N VAL A 397 -4.86 32.91 8.88
CA VAL A 397 -5.36 31.58 9.29
C VAL A 397 -5.25 31.39 10.79
#